data_AF-A0A2H0YRG3-F1
#
_entry.id   AF-A0A2H0YRG3-F1
#
_cell.length_a   1.000
_cell.length_b   1.000
_cell.length_c   1.000
_cell.angle_alpha   90.00
_cell.angle_beta   90.00
_cell.angle_gamma   90.00
#
_symmetry.space_group_name_H-M   'P 1'
#
loop_
_entity.id
_entity.type
_entity.pdbx_description
1 polymer ?
#
loop_
_entity_poly.entity_id
_entity_poly.type
_entity_poly.pdbx_seq_one_letter_code
_entity_poly.pdbx_strand_id
1 'polypeptide(L)'
;MQIFQILFYILTGFIGYTIGRIGHIQWGHIKSPHHWIYGLFLMFLGLIFYKNFLGLLMFYFGASFFISDFNDFLHLKFYGADEETKNKFWGID
;
A
#
# COMPACT_ATOMS: atom_id res chain seq x y z
N MET A 1 -14.41 -21.93 8.33
CA MET A 1 -13.02 -21.45 8.49
C MET A 1 -12.57 -20.55 7.34
N GLN A 2 -12.83 -20.90 6.08
CA GLN A 2 -12.39 -20.11 4.91
C GLN A 2 -12.98 -18.69 4.84
N ILE A 3 -14.26 -18.48 5.18
CA ILE A 3 -14.88 -17.15 5.08
C ILE A 3 -14.25 -16.12 6.02
N PHE A 4 -13.91 -16.52 7.24
CA PHE A 4 -13.23 -15.64 8.19
C PHE A 4 -11.83 -15.25 7.70
N GLN A 5 -11.09 -16.18 7.08
CA GLN A 5 -9.78 -15.88 6.49
C GLN A 5 -9.90 -14.88 5.35
N ILE A 6 -10.88 -15.05 4.47
CA ILE A 6 -11.16 -14.09 3.38
C ILE A 6 -11.49 -12.71 3.95
N LEU A 7 -12.33 -12.64 4.99
CA LEU A 7 -12.66 -11.38 5.65
C LEU A 7 -11.42 -10.72 6.27
N PHE A 8 -10.52 -11.51 6.89
CA PHE A 8 -9.24 -10.99 7.37
C PHE A 8 -8.39 -10.41 6.23
N TYR A 9 -8.27 -11.09 5.09
CA TYR A 9 -7.51 -10.59 3.96
C TYR A 9 -8.10 -9.30 3.37
N ILE A 10 -9.42 -9.22 3.24
CA ILE A 10 -10.11 -8.01 2.78
C ILE A 10 -9.90 -6.86 3.76
N LEU A 11 -10.07 -7.12 5.06
CA LEU A 11 -9.86 -6.10 6.10
C LEU A 11 -8.42 -5.62 6.13
N THR A 12 -7.45 -6.53 6.04
CA THR A 12 -6.03 -6.21 6.00
C THR A 12 -5.65 -5.41 4.74
N GLY A 13 -6.20 -5.77 3.58
CA GLY A 13 -6.03 -4.98 2.36
C GLY A 13 -6.65 -3.58 2.49
N PHE A 14 -7.87 -3.48 3.02
CA PHE A 14 -8.53 -2.19 3.27
C PHE A 14 -7.71 -1.28 4.20
N ILE A 15 -7.15 -1.84 5.28
CA ILE A 15 -6.25 -1.13 6.18
C ILE A 15 -4.98 -0.71 5.44
N GLY A 16 -4.37 -1.59 4.66
CA GLY A 16 -3.17 -1.29 3.87
C GLY A 16 -3.39 -0.12 2.90
N TYR A 17 -4.47 -0.17 2.11
CA TYR A 17 -4.85 0.94 1.24
C TYR A 17 -5.09 2.23 2.03
N THR A 18 -5.86 2.16 3.12
CA THR A 18 -6.19 3.32 3.96
C THR A 18 -4.94 3.98 4.53
N ILE A 19 -4.00 3.21 5.07
CA ILE A 19 -2.75 3.76 5.60
C ILE A 19 -1.92 4.37 4.48
N GLY A 20 -1.86 3.77 3.29
CA GLY A 20 -1.18 4.34 2.14
C GLY A 20 -1.75 5.71 1.73
N ARG A 21 -3.09 5.83 1.69
CA ARG A 21 -3.78 7.12 1.42
C ARG A 21 -3.53 8.16 2.50
N ILE A 22 -3.57 7.77 3.77
CA ILE A 22 -3.23 8.68 4.89
C ILE A 22 -1.76 9.11 4.77
N GLY A 23 -0.87 8.17 4.45
CA GLY A 23 0.53 8.36 4.09
C GLY A 23 0.72 9.51 3.10
N HIS A 24 0.12 9.34 1.92
CA HIS A 24 0.16 10.31 0.84
C HIS A 24 -0.40 11.68 1.26
N ILE A 25 -1.58 11.73 1.89
CA ILE A 25 -2.22 13.01 2.27
C ILE A 25 -1.42 13.76 3.35
N GLN A 26 -0.95 13.06 4.38
CA GLN A 26 -0.34 13.69 5.55
C GLN A 26 1.16 13.90 5.38
N TRP A 27 1.85 13.08 4.59
CA TRP A 27 3.31 13.11 4.47
C TRP A 27 3.83 13.22 3.04
N GLY A 28 2.97 13.22 1.99
CA GLY A 28 3.39 13.35 0.59
C GLY A 28 4.15 14.65 0.28
N HIS A 29 3.92 15.72 1.05
CA HIS A 29 4.67 16.98 0.93
C HIS A 29 6.13 16.88 1.42
N ILE A 30 6.50 15.81 2.10
CA ILE A 30 7.85 15.57 2.61
C ILE A 30 8.63 14.78 1.56
N LYS A 31 9.82 15.27 1.19
CA LYS A 31 10.75 14.53 0.33
C LYS A 31 11.11 13.19 0.95
N SER A 32 10.56 12.13 0.38
CA SER A 32 10.74 10.77 0.86
C SER A 32 10.63 9.77 -0.30
N PRO A 33 11.04 8.51 -0.12
CA PRO A 33 10.71 7.48 -1.08
C PRO A 33 9.20 7.32 -1.22
N HIS A 34 8.70 7.20 -2.45
CA HIS A 34 7.27 7.03 -2.70
C HIS A 34 6.75 5.75 -2.04
N HIS A 35 5.50 5.81 -1.60
CA HIS A 35 4.95 4.84 -0.67
C HIS A 35 4.74 3.46 -1.34
N TRP A 36 4.53 3.42 -2.66
CA TRP A 36 4.46 2.17 -3.40
C TRP A 36 5.70 1.29 -3.18
N ILE A 37 6.89 1.85 -2.92
CA ILE A 37 8.12 1.09 -2.67
C ILE A 37 7.98 0.23 -1.41
N TYR A 38 7.40 0.78 -0.33
CA TYR A 38 7.16 0.03 0.91
C TYR A 38 6.10 -1.06 0.71
N GLY A 39 5.08 -0.76 -0.09
CA GLY A 39 4.06 -1.74 -0.48
C GLY A 39 4.67 -2.92 -1.23
N LEU A 40 5.51 -2.64 -2.23
CA LEU A 40 6.23 -3.65 -3.00
C LEU A 40 7.18 -4.49 -2.13
N PHE A 41 7.89 -3.87 -1.20
CA PHE A 41 8.75 -4.57 -0.26
C PHE A 41 7.95 -5.53 0.64
N LEU A 42 6.81 -5.08 1.17
CA LEU A 42 5.92 -5.93 1.97
C LEU A 42 5.32 -7.07 1.17
N MET A 43 4.96 -6.85 -0.09
CA MET A 43 4.54 -7.93 -0.99
C MET A 43 5.64 -8.97 -1.15
N PHE A 44 6.89 -8.55 -1.38
CA PHE A 44 8.00 -9.47 -1.56
C PHE A 44 8.27 -10.30 -0.29
N LEU A 45 8.30 -9.66 0.89
CA LEU A 45 8.39 -10.38 2.16
C LEU A 45 7.22 -11.33 2.37
N GLY A 46 6.00 -10.90 2.08
CA GLY A 46 4.80 -11.73 2.17
C GLY A 46 4.88 -12.97 1.28
N LEU A 47 5.42 -12.85 0.07
CA LEU A 47 5.66 -13.96 -0.84
C LEU A 47 6.70 -14.95 -0.31
N ILE A 48 7.77 -14.49 0.34
CA ILE A 48 8.75 -15.39 0.99
C ILE A 48 8.08 -16.24 2.07
N PHE A 49 7.13 -15.66 2.82
CA PHE A 49 6.43 -16.30 3.93
C PHE A 49 5.01 -16.78 3.57
N TYR A 50 4.68 -16.99 2.29
CA TYR A 50 3.30 -17.23 1.81
C TYR A 50 2.59 -18.43 2.45
N LYS A 51 3.35 -19.41 2.97
CA LYS A 51 2.79 -20.59 3.66
C LYS A 51 2.24 -20.24 5.05
N ASN A 52 2.63 -19.10 5.61
CA ASN A 52 2.20 -18.62 6.92
C ASN A 52 1.06 -17.62 6.75
N PHE A 53 0.07 -17.68 7.64
CA PHE A 53 -1.05 -16.73 7.65
C PHE A 53 -0.56 -15.28 7.68
N LEU A 54 0.45 -14.98 8.50
CA LEU A 54 1.07 -13.65 8.58
C LEU A 54 1.70 -13.21 7.24
N GLY A 55 2.33 -14.12 6.50
CA GLY A 55 2.91 -13.80 5.19
C GLY A 55 1.84 -13.42 4.17
N LEU A 56 0.70 -14.11 4.18
CA LEU A 56 -0.45 -13.73 3.36
C LEU A 56 -1.01 -12.36 3.78
N LEU A 57 -1.14 -12.08 5.08
CA LEU A 57 -1.56 -10.76 5.57
C LEU A 57 -0.61 -9.65 5.12
N MET A 58 0.70 -9.87 5.24
CA MET A 58 1.73 -8.93 4.76
C MET A 58 1.61 -8.71 3.25
N PHE A 59 1.36 -9.76 2.48
CA PHE A 59 1.17 -9.67 1.03
C PHE A 59 -0.06 -8.83 0.67
N TYR A 60 -1.22 -9.12 1.26
CA TYR A 60 -2.46 -8.37 0.97
C TYR A 60 -2.37 -6.92 1.46
N PHE A 61 -1.77 -6.68 2.62
CA PHE A 61 -1.50 -5.33 3.10
C PHE A 61 -0.60 -4.58 2.12
N GLY A 62 0.55 -5.18 1.75
CA GLY A 62 1.51 -4.59 0.83
C GLY A 62 0.92 -4.31 -0.54
N ALA A 63 0.11 -5.23 -1.07
CA ALA A 63 -0.56 -5.07 -2.36
C ALA A 63 -1.55 -3.90 -2.35
N SER A 64 -2.38 -3.79 -1.31
CA SER A 64 -3.32 -2.67 -1.20
C SER A 64 -2.64 -1.34 -0.88
N PHE A 65 -1.56 -1.35 -0.10
CA PHE A 65 -0.71 -0.18 0.15
C PHE A 65 -0.05 0.29 -1.16
N PHE A 66 0.49 -0.63 -1.95
CA PHE A 66 1.05 -0.35 -3.28
C PHE A 66 0.00 0.24 -4.24
N ILE A 67 -1.21 -0.34 -4.27
CA ILE A 67 -2.32 0.14 -5.12
C ILE A 67 -2.71 1.59 -4.79
N SER A 68 -2.55 2.02 -3.53
CA SER A 68 -2.90 3.39 -3.13
C SER A 68 -2.05 4.48 -3.80
N ASP A 69 -0.90 4.07 -4.35
CA ASP A 69 0.19 4.90 -4.91
C ASP A 69 0.66 4.33 -6.28
N PHE A 70 -0.27 3.69 -7.01
CA PHE A 70 0.04 2.95 -8.24
C PHE A 70 0.33 3.86 -9.44
N ASN A 71 -0.27 5.04 -9.52
CA ASN A 71 -0.02 5.97 -10.62
C ASN A 71 1.39 6.59 -10.51
N ASP A 72 1.90 6.83 -9.31
CA ASP A 72 3.31 7.21 -9.09
C ASP A 72 4.30 6.11 -9.50
N PHE A 73 3.96 4.85 -9.23
CA PHE A 73 4.71 3.70 -9.76
C PHE A 73 4.72 3.66 -11.29
N LEU A 74 3.55 3.86 -11.93
CA LEU A 74 3.44 3.88 -13.41
C LEU A 74 4.30 4.98 -14.03
N HIS A 75 4.47 6.11 -13.34
CA HIS A 75 5.34 7.22 -13.75
C HIS A 75 6.79 7.09 -13.28
N LEU A 76 7.17 5.96 -12.68
CA LEU A 76 8.52 5.68 -12.18
C LEU A 76 9.03 6.74 -11.19
N LYS A 77 8.14 7.30 -10.37
CA LYS A 77 8.53 8.22 -9.30
C LYS A 77 9.02 7.43 -8.10
N PHE A 78 10.31 7.46 -7.82
CA PHE A 78 10.91 6.71 -6.70
C PHE A 78 11.16 7.56 -5.46
N TYR A 79 11.44 8.84 -5.64
CA TYR A 79 11.74 9.77 -4.55
C TYR A 79 11.29 11.18 -4.92
N GLY A 80 10.62 11.87 -4.00
CA GLY A 80 10.09 13.18 -4.28
C GLY A 80 9.17 13.68 -3.17
N ALA A 81 8.67 14.90 -3.36
CA ALA A 81 7.47 15.34 -2.68
C ALA A 81 6.37 15.41 -3.74
N ASP A 82 5.15 15.11 -3.33
CA ASP A 82 3.98 15.23 -4.19
C ASP A 82 3.59 16.69 -4.38
N GLU A 83 3.09 17.01 -5.57
CA GLU A 83 2.56 18.35 -5.84
C GLU A 83 1.28 18.56 -5.02
N GLU A 84 1.11 19.78 -4.48
CA GLU A 84 -0.09 20.17 -3.72
C GLU A 84 -1.32 20.19 -4.64
N THR A 85 -1.87 19.02 -4.93
CA THR A 85 -3.18 18.89 -5.56
C THR A 85 -4.25 18.71 -4.48
N LYS A 86 -5.53 18.90 -4.84
CA LYS A 86 -6.64 18.64 -3.93
C LYS A 86 -6.72 17.13 -3.67
N ASN A 87 -5.95 16.64 -2.70
CA ASN A 87 -5.83 15.22 -2.39
C ASN A 87 -7.20 14.65 -2.00
N LYS A 88 -7.75 13.80 -2.86
CA LYS A 88 -8.97 13.04 -2.55
C LYS A 88 -8.55 11.81 -1.76
N PHE A 89 -9.24 11.53 -0.65
CA PHE A 89 -8.95 10.35 0.15
C PHE A 89 -9.10 9.05 -0.65
N TRP A 90 -10.19 8.92 -1.39
CA TRP A 90 -10.40 7.82 -2.33
C TRP A 90 -9.75 8.17 -3.67
N GLY A 91 -8.71 7.45 -4.03
CA GLY A 91 -7.90 7.69 -5.21
C GLY A 91 -6.81 6.65 -5.41
N ILE A 92 -6.17 6.70 -6.56
CA ILE A 92 -4.95 5.96 -6.87
C ILE A 92 -3.99 7.03 -7.38
N ASP A 93 -3.02 7.39 -6.57
CA ASP A 93 -2.04 8.44 -6.90
C ASP A 93 -0.78 7.87 -7.53
#